data_AF-A0A916RFD9-F1
#
_entry.id   AF-A0A916RFD9-F1
#
_cell.length_a   1.000
_cell.length_b   1.000
_cell.length_c   1.000
_cell.angle_alpha   90.00
_cell.angle_beta   90.00
_cell.angle_gamma   90.00
#
_symmetry.space_group_name_H-M   'P 1'
#
loop_
_entity.id
_entity.type
_entity.pdbx_description
1 polymer ?
#
loop_
_entity_poly.entity_id
_entity_poly.type
_entity_poly.pdbx_seq_one_letter_code
_entity_poly.pdbx_strand_id
1 'polypeptide(L)'
;MLKSAIAASVMIAGTLGGGVALAQTPERCALIGPATERLACYDSLFRSGQFTGEAEDEPVPEMGMWASGVEVSQIEGTERPFAALQSEQLIPALPRGRAPARLTILCIDGQTQVQFAFAGQTLGTENSNSGILTIQFDRLPGRSQSLQLSADRTSLSFFSNEDAMAFINQLRQTERLIVRAQPQGQRSATVSFQIDGIDQALLPVREACGW
;
A
#
# COMPACT_ATOMS: atom_id res chain seq x y z
N MET A 1 6.46 94.59 -12.82
CA MET A 1 7.44 94.77 -11.73
C MET A 1 8.13 93.43 -11.48
N LEU A 2 9.48 93.40 -11.49
CA LEU A 2 10.46 92.47 -10.87
C LEU A 2 10.09 90.95 -10.79
N LYS A 3 10.93 89.95 -11.11
CA LYS A 3 12.39 89.85 -11.33
C LYS A 3 12.70 88.43 -11.84
N SER A 4 13.71 88.30 -12.69
CA SER A 4 14.29 87.05 -13.25
C SER A 4 15.10 86.22 -12.23
N ALA A 5 15.21 84.90 -12.46
CA ALA A 5 16.41 84.03 -12.33
C ALA A 5 15.98 82.56 -12.65
N ILE A 6 16.27 81.98 -13.83
CA ILE A 6 17.48 81.22 -14.25
C ILE A 6 18.00 80.21 -13.19
N ALA A 7 17.85 78.91 -13.48
CA ALA A 7 18.89 77.89 -13.29
C ALA A 7 18.51 76.58 -14.03
N ALA A 8 19.50 75.99 -14.70
CA ALA A 8 19.41 74.85 -15.62
C ALA A 8 19.77 73.50 -14.96
N SER A 9 19.40 72.37 -15.59
CA SER A 9 20.06 71.03 -15.60
C SER A 9 19.17 70.07 -16.41
N VAL A 10 19.47 69.66 -17.66
CA VAL A 10 20.44 68.67 -18.20
C VAL A 10 20.24 67.21 -17.70
N MET A 11 19.76 66.38 -18.64
CA MET A 11 19.92 64.93 -18.92
C MET A 11 19.87 63.89 -17.77
N ILE A 12 19.19 62.75 -18.02
CA ILE A 12 19.82 61.46 -18.42
C ILE A 12 18.72 60.43 -18.72
N ALA A 13 18.95 59.70 -19.81
CA ALA A 13 18.16 58.59 -20.33
C ALA A 13 18.37 57.28 -19.55
N GLY A 14 17.40 56.36 -19.69
CA GLY A 14 17.66 54.92 -19.62
C GLY A 14 17.23 54.22 -18.34
N THR A 15 15.97 53.83 -18.23
CA THR A 15 15.62 52.65 -17.42
C THR A 15 15.85 51.41 -18.27
N LEU A 16 17.02 50.83 -18.04
CA LEU A 16 17.44 49.51 -18.49
C LEU A 16 16.40 48.46 -18.09
N GLY A 17 16.02 47.64 -19.07
CA GLY A 17 15.40 46.34 -18.79
C GLY A 17 16.38 45.51 -17.96
N GLY A 18 15.95 45.07 -16.78
CA GLY A 18 16.64 44.05 -16.01
C GLY A 18 16.58 42.73 -16.79
N GLY A 19 17.59 42.51 -17.62
CA GLY A 19 17.83 41.20 -18.22
C GLY A 19 18.05 40.21 -17.09
N VAL A 20 17.18 39.21 -16.99
CA VAL A 20 17.47 37.99 -16.25
C VAL A 20 18.69 37.39 -16.96
N ALA A 21 19.86 37.52 -16.35
CA ALA A 21 21.06 36.90 -16.86
C ALA A 21 20.82 35.38 -16.82
N LEU A 22 20.58 34.79 -17.98
CA LEU A 22 20.44 33.35 -18.14
C LEU A 22 21.67 32.68 -17.52
N ALA A 23 21.47 31.94 -16.44
CA ALA A 23 22.51 31.09 -15.87
C ALA A 23 22.89 30.06 -16.94
N GLN A 24 24.19 29.95 -17.22
CA GLN A 24 24.70 29.01 -18.23
C GLN A 24 25.39 27.79 -17.63
N THR A 25 25.69 27.79 -16.32
CA THR A 25 26.38 26.65 -15.68
C THR A 25 25.94 26.42 -14.23
N PRO A 26 26.04 25.17 -13.72
CA PRO A 26 25.62 24.78 -12.36
C PRO A 26 26.40 25.51 -11.26
N GLU A 27 27.66 25.87 -11.51
CA GLU A 27 28.53 26.54 -10.55
C GLU A 27 28.05 27.96 -10.27
N ARG A 28 27.40 28.61 -11.25
CA ARG A 28 26.80 29.94 -11.06
C ARG A 28 25.58 29.89 -10.14
N CYS A 29 24.78 28.83 -10.20
CA CYS A 29 23.64 28.67 -9.29
C CYS A 29 24.11 28.50 -7.83
N ALA A 30 25.24 27.82 -7.60
CA ALA A 30 25.79 27.61 -6.26
C ALA A 30 26.11 28.92 -5.51
N LEU A 31 26.42 29.99 -6.25
CA LEU A 31 26.79 31.30 -5.70
C LEU A 31 25.57 32.14 -5.29
N ILE A 32 24.34 31.73 -5.63
CA ILE A 32 23.12 32.45 -5.27
C ILE A 32 22.84 32.22 -3.78
N GLY A 33 22.79 33.29 -2.99
CA GLY A 33 22.56 33.24 -1.54
C GLY A 33 21.16 32.75 -1.16
N PRO A 34 20.09 33.41 -1.64
CA PRO A 34 18.71 33.02 -1.34
C PRO A 34 18.43 31.60 -1.84
N ALA A 35 17.94 30.74 -0.93
CA ALA A 35 17.74 29.32 -1.22
C ALA A 35 16.71 29.08 -2.33
N THR A 36 15.64 29.88 -2.38
CA THR A 36 14.58 29.79 -3.38
C THR A 36 15.06 30.17 -4.78
N GLU A 37 15.83 31.26 -4.90
CA GLU A 37 16.41 31.69 -6.17
C GLU A 37 17.48 30.72 -6.66
N ARG A 38 18.30 30.19 -5.73
CA ARG A 38 19.28 29.16 -6.04
C ARG A 38 18.62 27.89 -6.58
N LEU A 39 17.53 27.45 -5.96
CA LEU A 39 16.76 26.28 -6.41
C LEU A 39 16.16 26.51 -7.80
N ALA A 40 15.52 27.66 -8.02
CA ALA A 40 14.95 28.00 -9.32
C ALA A 40 16.01 28.06 -10.44
N CYS A 41 17.23 28.52 -10.14
CA CYS A 41 18.36 28.51 -11.06
C CYS A 41 18.75 27.07 -11.47
N TYR A 42 18.89 26.17 -10.50
CA TYR A 42 19.19 24.76 -10.79
C TYR A 42 18.07 24.09 -11.60
N ASP A 43 16.82 24.33 -11.22
CA ASP A 43 15.67 23.80 -11.95
C ASP A 43 15.66 24.31 -13.40
N SER A 44 15.96 25.60 -13.63
CA SER A 44 16.04 26.13 -15.00
C SER A 44 17.18 25.54 -15.84
N LEU A 45 18.30 25.12 -15.23
CA LEU A 45 19.43 24.50 -15.94
C LEU A 45 19.20 23.02 -16.26
N PHE A 46 18.54 22.30 -15.37
CA PHE A 46 18.47 20.85 -15.40
C PHE A 46 17.08 20.28 -15.64
N ARG A 47 16.01 21.06 -15.42
CA ARG A 47 14.61 20.64 -15.55
C ARG A 47 13.85 21.32 -16.70
N SER A 48 14.50 22.07 -17.58
CA SER A 48 13.86 22.94 -18.61
C SER A 48 13.08 22.22 -19.73
N GLY A 49 12.54 21.02 -19.49
CA GLY A 49 11.68 20.32 -20.45
C GLY A 49 11.26 18.90 -20.08
N GLN A 50 11.56 18.41 -18.87
CA GLN A 50 11.27 17.00 -18.49
C GLN A 50 10.50 16.83 -17.18
N PHE A 51 10.21 17.90 -16.45
CA PHE A 51 9.48 17.77 -15.19
C PHE A 51 8.64 19.03 -14.95
N THR A 52 7.37 19.00 -15.38
CA THR A 52 6.40 20.05 -15.04
C THR A 52 5.83 19.87 -13.62
N GLY A 53 6.24 18.82 -12.89
CA GLY A 53 5.64 18.48 -11.59
C GLY A 53 4.19 18.00 -11.71
N GLU A 54 3.63 18.02 -12.91
CA GLU A 54 2.51 17.17 -13.29
C GLU A 54 3.15 15.81 -13.54
N ALA A 55 3.04 14.92 -12.55
CA ALA A 55 2.99 13.52 -12.93
C ALA A 55 1.93 13.45 -14.04
N GLU A 56 2.26 12.83 -15.17
CA GLU A 56 1.22 12.19 -15.94
C GLU A 56 0.63 11.17 -14.97
N ASP A 57 -0.39 11.59 -14.23
CA ASP A 57 -1.16 10.78 -13.29
C ASP A 57 -1.93 9.76 -14.15
N GLU A 58 -1.23 8.80 -14.74
CA GLU A 58 -1.77 7.46 -14.79
C GLU A 58 -2.04 7.12 -13.32
N PRO A 59 -3.32 7.04 -12.90
CA PRO A 59 -3.64 6.78 -11.50
C PRO A 59 -2.99 5.44 -11.17
N VAL A 60 -1.89 5.46 -10.40
CA VAL A 60 -1.29 4.23 -9.89
C VAL A 60 -2.41 3.55 -9.13
N PRO A 61 -2.90 2.38 -9.60
CA PRO A 61 -4.06 1.77 -8.98
C PRO A 61 -3.71 1.50 -7.51
N GLU A 62 -4.40 2.20 -6.63
CA GLU A 62 -4.10 2.22 -5.21
C GLU A 62 -4.44 0.84 -4.64
N MET A 63 -3.41 0.04 -4.33
CA MET A 63 -3.57 -1.30 -3.72
C MET A 63 -3.98 -1.23 -2.24
N GLY A 64 -4.38 -0.05 -1.74
CA GLY A 64 -4.68 0.16 -0.33
C GLY A 64 -3.56 -0.34 0.58
N MET A 65 -3.92 -1.02 1.66
CA MET A 65 -2.99 -1.56 2.66
C MET A 65 -2.47 -2.97 2.32
N TRP A 66 -2.73 -3.45 1.10
CA TRP A 66 -2.28 -4.77 0.67
C TRP A 66 -0.77 -4.80 0.45
N ALA A 67 -0.14 -5.90 0.87
CA ALA A 67 1.16 -6.30 0.40
C ALA A 67 0.98 -7.41 -0.64
N SER A 68 1.46 -7.23 -1.86
CA SER A 68 1.35 -8.21 -2.94
C SER A 68 2.69 -8.39 -3.66
N GLY A 69 2.85 -9.53 -4.33
CA GLY A 69 4.04 -9.83 -5.12
C GLY A 69 4.25 -11.32 -5.34
N VAL A 70 5.48 -11.68 -5.67
CA VAL A 70 5.92 -13.07 -5.84
C VAL A 70 7.09 -13.31 -4.90
N GLU A 71 6.90 -14.21 -3.94
CA GLU A 71 7.99 -14.66 -3.08
C GLU A 71 8.72 -15.83 -3.75
N VAL A 72 10.04 -15.77 -3.86
CA VAL A 72 10.85 -16.84 -4.46
C VAL A 72 11.63 -17.56 -3.38
N SER A 73 11.41 -18.87 -3.26
CA SER A 73 12.18 -19.73 -2.36
C SER A 73 13.66 -19.68 -2.74
N GLN A 74 14.52 -19.28 -1.81
CA GLN A 74 15.97 -19.22 -2.04
C GLN A 74 16.62 -20.61 -2.12
N ILE A 75 15.92 -21.66 -1.67
CA ILE A 75 16.43 -23.03 -1.64
C ILE A 75 15.95 -23.79 -2.88
N GLU A 76 14.65 -23.73 -3.15
CA GLU A 76 14.01 -24.54 -4.19
C GLU A 76 13.77 -23.76 -5.49
N GLY A 77 13.87 -22.43 -5.46
CA GLY A 77 13.56 -21.55 -6.59
C GLY A 77 12.07 -21.42 -6.89
N THR A 78 11.20 -22.04 -6.08
CA THR A 78 9.75 -22.03 -6.29
C THR A 78 9.16 -20.64 -6.06
N GLU A 79 8.41 -20.16 -7.03
CA GLU A 79 7.67 -18.90 -6.97
C GLU A 79 6.35 -19.09 -6.22
N ARG A 80 6.01 -18.13 -5.35
CA ARG A 80 4.77 -18.08 -4.58
C ARG A 80 4.14 -16.69 -4.69
N PRO A 81 3.26 -16.50 -5.68
CA PRO A 81 2.48 -15.28 -5.81
C PRO A 81 1.50 -15.13 -4.65
N PHE A 82 1.42 -13.93 -4.09
CA PHE A 82 0.59 -13.65 -2.91
C PHE A 82 -0.01 -12.25 -2.94
N ALA A 83 -1.12 -12.11 -2.21
CA ALA A 83 -1.70 -10.86 -1.74
C ALA A 83 -2.04 -11.03 -0.25
N ALA A 84 -1.54 -10.15 0.59
CA ALA A 84 -1.70 -10.25 2.04
C ALA A 84 -2.16 -8.92 2.64
N LEU A 85 -2.97 -9.02 3.68
CA LEU A 85 -3.54 -7.89 4.38
C LEU A 85 -3.51 -8.13 5.89
N GLN A 86 -3.21 -7.07 6.64
CA GLN A 86 -3.19 -7.10 8.11
C GLN A 86 -4.49 -6.53 8.66
N SER A 87 -4.92 -7.03 9.82
CA SER A 87 -6.10 -6.49 10.49
C SER A 87 -5.86 -5.13 11.11
N GLU A 88 -6.92 -4.34 11.24
CA GLU A 88 -6.89 -3.03 11.92
C GLU A 88 -6.56 -3.15 13.42
N GLN A 89 -7.02 -4.23 14.06
CA GLN A 89 -6.77 -4.49 15.48
C GLN A 89 -5.51 -5.32 15.68
N LEU A 90 -4.77 -5.01 16.74
CA LEU A 90 -3.76 -5.89 17.30
C LEU A 90 -4.40 -6.85 18.29
N ILE A 91 -4.14 -8.14 18.14
CA ILE A 91 -4.59 -9.20 19.06
C ILE A 91 -3.41 -9.71 19.90
N PRO A 92 -3.63 -10.37 21.05
CA PRO A 92 -2.56 -11.01 21.80
C PRO A 92 -1.78 -11.97 20.89
N ALA A 93 -0.46 -11.82 20.86
CA ALA A 93 0.43 -12.63 20.03
C ALA A 93 1.23 -13.62 20.88
N LEU A 94 1.58 -14.76 20.29
CA LEU A 94 2.54 -15.69 20.88
C LEU A 94 3.94 -15.49 20.29
N PRO A 95 5.01 -15.64 21.10
CA PRO A 95 4.99 -15.99 22.53
C PRO A 95 4.63 -14.81 23.45
N ARG A 96 4.78 -13.55 23.02
CA ARG A 96 4.42 -12.35 23.79
C ARG A 96 4.03 -11.20 22.87
N GLY A 97 3.38 -10.19 23.46
CA GLY A 97 3.08 -8.92 22.81
C GLY A 97 1.74 -8.93 22.09
N ARG A 98 1.61 -8.04 21.11
CA ARG A 98 0.42 -7.91 20.27
C ARG A 98 0.83 -7.75 18.82
N ALA A 99 0.11 -8.40 17.92
CA ALA A 99 0.35 -8.34 16.48
C ALA A 99 -1.01 -8.40 15.76
N PRO A 100 -1.09 -7.93 14.50
CA PRO A 100 -2.31 -8.06 13.73
C PRO A 100 -2.55 -9.52 13.35
N ALA A 101 -3.81 -9.87 13.10
CA ALA A 101 -4.14 -11.05 12.31
C ALA A 101 -3.79 -10.79 10.84
N ARG A 102 -3.63 -11.86 10.06
CA ARG A 102 -3.29 -11.78 8.64
C ARG A 102 -4.28 -12.56 7.81
N LEU A 103 -4.79 -11.93 6.76
CA LEU A 103 -5.43 -12.58 5.62
C LEU A 103 -4.38 -12.71 4.53
N THR A 104 -4.19 -13.90 3.99
CA THR A 104 -3.30 -14.15 2.85
C THR A 104 -4.06 -14.91 1.77
N ILE A 105 -3.95 -14.42 0.54
CA ILE A 105 -4.44 -15.07 -0.68
C ILE A 105 -3.20 -15.42 -1.50
N LEU A 106 -3.09 -16.66 -1.95
CA LEU A 106 -1.87 -17.17 -2.55
C LEU A 106 -2.15 -18.24 -3.59
N CYS A 107 -1.23 -18.40 -4.54
CA CYS A 107 -1.27 -19.46 -5.53
C CYS A 107 -0.21 -20.52 -5.16
N ILE A 108 -0.64 -21.76 -4.88
CA ILE A 108 0.24 -22.90 -4.64
C ILE A 108 -0.17 -24.01 -5.60
N ASP A 109 0.78 -24.51 -6.38
CA ASP A 109 0.57 -25.61 -7.33
C ASP A 109 -0.62 -25.37 -8.28
N GLY A 110 -0.79 -24.12 -8.72
CA GLY A 110 -1.90 -23.69 -9.57
C GLY A 110 -3.26 -23.66 -8.87
N GLN A 111 -3.31 -23.80 -7.55
CA GLN A 111 -4.53 -23.72 -6.74
C GLN A 111 -4.53 -22.45 -5.89
N THR A 112 -5.64 -21.73 -5.92
CA THR A 112 -5.84 -20.55 -5.10
C THR A 112 -6.18 -20.97 -3.68
N GLN A 113 -5.45 -20.44 -2.72
CA GLN A 113 -5.71 -20.63 -1.30
C GLN A 113 -5.94 -19.29 -0.62
N VAL A 114 -6.84 -19.31 0.35
CA VAL A 114 -7.11 -18.18 1.23
C VAL A 114 -6.91 -18.66 2.65
N GLN A 115 -6.09 -17.93 3.42
CA GLN A 115 -5.64 -18.32 4.74
C GLN A 115 -5.77 -17.16 5.74
N PHE A 116 -6.15 -17.49 6.97
CA PHE A 116 -6.24 -16.56 8.09
C PHE A 116 -5.32 -16.99 9.22
N ALA A 117 -4.33 -16.17 9.56
CA ALA A 117 -3.42 -16.41 10.69
C ALA A 117 -3.71 -15.45 11.84
N PHE A 118 -3.67 -15.96 13.08
CA PHE A 118 -4.03 -15.20 14.28
C PHE A 118 -2.83 -14.97 15.19
N ALA A 119 -1.83 -14.22 14.69
CA ALA A 119 -0.67 -13.78 15.48
C ALA A 119 0.07 -14.91 16.22
N GLY A 120 0.20 -16.08 15.58
CA GLY A 120 0.88 -17.26 16.13
C GLY A 120 0.07 -18.04 17.17
N GLN A 121 -1.18 -17.68 17.42
CA GLN A 121 -2.06 -18.40 18.34
C GLN A 121 -2.46 -19.75 17.76
N THR A 122 -2.52 -20.78 18.62
CA THR A 122 -3.00 -22.12 18.23
C THR A 122 -4.52 -22.13 18.12
N LEU A 123 -5.07 -22.58 16.98
CA LEU A 123 -6.50 -22.54 16.65
C LEU A 123 -7.22 -23.89 16.80
N GLY A 124 -6.49 -24.96 17.17
CA GLY A 124 -7.04 -26.30 17.34
C GLY A 124 -6.22 -27.17 18.29
N THR A 125 -6.79 -28.26 18.77
CA THR A 125 -6.05 -29.25 19.56
C THR A 125 -5.10 -30.05 18.66
N GLU A 126 -4.20 -30.82 19.27
CA GLU A 126 -3.31 -31.75 18.56
C GLU A 126 -4.06 -32.75 17.65
N ASN A 127 -5.31 -33.09 17.97
CA ASN A 127 -6.13 -34.01 17.17
C ASN A 127 -7.11 -33.29 16.24
N SER A 128 -7.12 -31.95 16.24
CA SER A 128 -7.99 -31.16 15.37
C SER A 128 -7.38 -31.00 13.99
N ASN A 129 -8.17 -31.24 12.95
CA ASN A 129 -7.84 -30.98 11.54
C ASN A 129 -8.59 -29.77 10.96
N SER A 130 -9.53 -29.21 11.74
CA SER A 130 -10.31 -28.03 11.36
C SER A 130 -10.57 -27.12 12.55
N GLY A 131 -10.90 -25.87 12.26
CA GLY A 131 -11.34 -24.87 13.25
C GLY A 131 -12.45 -23.99 12.71
N ILE A 132 -13.20 -23.35 13.61
CA ILE A 132 -14.35 -22.52 13.24
C ILE A 132 -13.90 -21.07 13.03
N LEU A 133 -14.23 -20.52 11.86
CA LEU A 133 -14.11 -19.10 11.56
C LEU A 133 -15.51 -18.51 11.34
N THR A 134 -15.90 -17.51 12.13
CA THR A 134 -17.05 -16.67 11.81
C THR A 134 -16.59 -15.57 10.85
N ILE A 135 -17.26 -15.43 9.71
CA ILE A 135 -17.00 -14.40 8.71
C ILE A 135 -18.25 -13.53 8.54
N GLN A 136 -18.04 -12.23 8.49
CA GLN A 136 -19.04 -11.22 8.16
C GLN A 136 -18.46 -10.28 7.10
N PHE A 137 -19.20 -10.12 6.00
CA PHE A 137 -18.90 -9.12 4.97
C PHE A 137 -19.74 -7.87 5.25
N ASP A 138 -19.10 -6.72 5.42
CA ASP A 138 -19.71 -5.45 5.76
C ASP A 138 -20.70 -5.56 6.93
N ARG A 139 -21.99 -5.29 6.65
CA ARG A 139 -23.09 -5.33 7.62
C ARG A 139 -23.99 -6.56 7.44
N LEU A 140 -23.59 -7.53 6.61
CA LEU A 140 -24.35 -8.74 6.41
C LEU A 140 -24.29 -9.65 7.66
N PRO A 141 -25.27 -10.54 7.87
CA PRO A 141 -25.22 -11.49 8.97
C PRO A 141 -23.97 -12.36 8.91
N GLY A 142 -23.22 -12.43 10.02
CA GLY A 142 -22.05 -13.29 10.12
C GLY A 142 -22.39 -14.77 10.03
N ARG A 143 -21.58 -15.54 9.32
CA ARG A 143 -21.72 -16.98 9.12
C ARG A 143 -20.49 -17.70 9.66
N SER A 144 -20.70 -18.78 10.40
CA SER A 144 -19.61 -19.63 10.87
C SER A 144 -19.39 -20.78 9.91
N GLN A 145 -18.15 -21.05 9.60
CA GLN A 145 -17.73 -22.17 8.77
C GLN A 145 -16.56 -22.90 9.42
N SER A 146 -16.52 -24.20 9.22
CA SER A 146 -15.32 -24.97 9.51
C SER A 146 -14.31 -24.72 8.40
N LEU A 147 -13.03 -24.55 8.74
CA LEU A 147 -11.92 -24.36 7.81
C LEU A 147 -10.77 -25.28 8.20
N GLN A 148 -9.89 -25.60 7.25
CA GLN A 148 -8.77 -26.49 7.49
C GLN A 148 -7.73 -25.81 8.38
N LEU A 149 -7.20 -26.54 9.35
CA LEU A 149 -6.04 -26.08 10.09
C LEU A 149 -4.76 -26.31 9.27
N SER A 150 -3.86 -25.35 9.29
CA SER A 150 -2.47 -25.58 8.88
C SER A 150 -1.81 -26.65 9.73
N ALA A 151 -0.71 -27.23 9.24
CA ALA A 151 0.05 -28.26 9.97
C ALA A 151 0.53 -27.79 11.35
N ASP A 152 0.91 -26.51 11.46
CA ASP A 152 1.31 -25.86 12.72
C ASP A 152 0.12 -25.32 13.53
N ARG A 153 -1.11 -25.43 13.00
CA ARG A 153 -2.39 -25.03 13.62
C ARG A 153 -2.50 -23.54 13.97
N THR A 154 -1.71 -22.69 13.33
CA THR A 154 -1.75 -21.23 13.57
C THR A 154 -2.56 -20.46 12.53
N SER A 155 -2.99 -21.14 11.45
CA SER A 155 -3.87 -20.58 10.44
C SER A 155 -5.03 -21.48 10.06
N LEU A 156 -6.09 -20.85 9.55
CA LEU A 156 -7.28 -21.49 8.98
C LEU A 156 -7.38 -21.19 7.49
N SER A 157 -7.60 -22.22 6.68
CA SER A 157 -7.62 -22.10 5.21
C SER A 157 -8.89 -22.73 4.62
N PHE A 158 -9.34 -22.21 3.48
CA PHE A 158 -10.41 -22.85 2.71
C PHE A 158 -9.96 -24.22 2.17
N PHE A 159 -10.85 -25.20 2.22
CA PHE A 159 -10.54 -26.62 1.94
C PHE A 159 -10.35 -26.92 0.44
N SER A 160 -10.91 -26.08 -0.44
CA SER A 160 -10.89 -26.29 -1.87
C SER A 160 -10.69 -24.99 -2.63
N ASN A 161 -10.19 -25.09 -3.87
CA ASN A 161 -10.07 -23.95 -4.77
C ASN A 161 -11.44 -23.32 -5.08
N GLU A 162 -12.51 -24.12 -5.16
CA GLU A 162 -13.88 -23.63 -5.37
C GLU A 162 -14.33 -22.73 -4.22
N ASP A 163 -14.17 -23.18 -2.97
CA ASP A 163 -14.55 -22.40 -1.79
C ASP A 163 -13.71 -21.12 -1.67
N ALA A 164 -12.41 -21.21 -1.96
CA ALA A 164 -11.52 -20.05 -1.98
C ALA A 164 -11.98 -19.02 -3.01
N MET A 165 -12.33 -19.45 -4.22
CA MET A 165 -12.82 -18.55 -5.27
C MET A 165 -14.19 -17.96 -4.96
N ALA A 166 -15.11 -18.73 -4.38
CA ALA A 166 -16.39 -18.21 -3.91
C ALA A 166 -16.20 -17.13 -2.84
N PHE A 167 -15.29 -17.35 -1.90
CA PHE A 167 -14.91 -16.36 -0.90
C PHE A 167 -14.29 -15.11 -1.52
N ILE A 168 -13.34 -15.24 -2.45
CA ILE A 168 -12.68 -14.10 -3.11
C ILE A 168 -13.70 -13.27 -3.90
N ASN A 169 -14.60 -13.90 -4.64
CA ASN A 169 -15.62 -13.20 -5.40
C ASN A 169 -16.56 -12.38 -4.51
N GLN A 170 -16.89 -12.88 -3.32
CA GLN A 170 -17.64 -12.12 -2.32
C GLN A 170 -16.77 -11.01 -1.70
N LEU A 171 -15.50 -11.30 -1.41
CA LEU A 171 -14.56 -10.36 -0.80
C LEU A 171 -14.33 -9.13 -1.69
N ARG A 172 -14.21 -9.32 -3.01
CA ARG A 172 -14.06 -8.23 -3.99
C ARG A 172 -15.24 -7.25 -4.06
N GLN A 173 -16.39 -7.64 -3.49
CA GLN A 173 -17.60 -6.80 -3.42
C GLN A 173 -17.81 -6.19 -2.03
N THR A 174 -16.82 -6.32 -1.15
CA THR A 174 -16.91 -5.96 0.27
C THR A 174 -15.94 -4.82 0.54
N GLU A 175 -16.33 -3.83 1.34
CA GLU A 175 -15.42 -2.77 1.81
C GLU A 175 -14.66 -3.23 3.05
N ARG A 176 -15.36 -3.87 3.99
CA ARG A 176 -14.80 -4.35 5.25
C ARG A 176 -15.16 -5.80 5.54
N LEU A 177 -14.13 -6.62 5.73
CA LEU A 177 -14.26 -7.99 6.21
C LEU A 177 -14.08 -8.04 7.72
N ILE A 178 -15.03 -8.64 8.44
CA ILE A 178 -14.91 -8.93 9.88
C ILE A 178 -14.79 -10.44 10.05
N VAL A 179 -13.79 -10.89 10.80
CA VAL A 179 -13.63 -12.30 11.14
C VAL A 179 -13.49 -12.48 12.63
N ARG A 180 -13.97 -13.63 13.12
CA ARG A 180 -13.80 -14.05 14.51
C ARG A 180 -13.38 -15.51 14.57
N ALA A 181 -12.27 -15.75 15.26
CA ALA A 181 -11.81 -17.09 15.62
C ALA A 181 -11.70 -17.22 17.13
N GLN A 182 -11.67 -18.47 17.60
CA GLN A 182 -11.46 -18.81 19.00
C GLN A 182 -10.15 -19.60 19.12
N PRO A 183 -9.03 -18.97 19.48
CA PRO A 183 -7.82 -19.71 19.77
C PRO A 183 -7.98 -20.61 21.00
N GLN A 184 -7.24 -21.71 21.02
CA GLN A 184 -7.27 -22.71 22.08
C GLN A 184 -6.93 -22.09 23.45
N GLY A 185 -7.82 -22.26 24.43
CA GLY A 185 -7.63 -21.76 25.79
C GLY A 185 -7.65 -20.23 25.93
N GLN A 186 -8.01 -19.50 24.88
CA GLN A 186 -8.09 -18.04 24.86
C GLN A 186 -9.54 -17.57 24.72
N ARG A 187 -9.74 -16.25 24.79
CA ARG A 187 -11.00 -15.60 24.39
C ARG A 187 -11.04 -15.41 22.87
N SER A 188 -12.24 -15.19 22.35
CA SER A 188 -12.43 -15.05 20.91
C SER A 188 -11.76 -13.77 20.43
N ALA A 189 -10.96 -13.89 19.37
CA ALA A 189 -10.37 -12.75 18.69
C ALA A 189 -11.29 -12.34 17.55
N THR A 190 -11.77 -11.10 17.57
CA THR A 190 -12.51 -10.48 16.46
C THR A 190 -11.66 -9.38 15.87
N VAL A 191 -11.50 -9.40 14.55
CA VAL A 191 -10.67 -8.45 13.81
C VAL A 191 -11.37 -8.03 12.52
N SER A 192 -11.02 -6.84 12.01
CA SER A 192 -11.48 -6.31 10.74
C SER A 192 -10.32 -6.05 9.77
N PHE A 193 -10.63 -6.14 8.49
CA PHE A 193 -9.73 -5.87 7.38
C PHE A 193 -10.39 -4.88 6.42
N GLN A 194 -9.62 -3.91 5.91
CA GLN A 194 -10.03 -2.95 4.88
C GLN A 194 -9.67 -3.50 3.52
N ILE A 195 -10.66 -3.73 2.67
CA ILE A 195 -10.49 -4.55 1.46
C ILE A 195 -10.14 -3.71 0.21
N ASP A 196 -10.16 -2.39 0.32
CA ASP A 196 -9.79 -1.45 -0.74
C ASP A 196 -8.51 -1.88 -1.47
N GLY A 197 -8.53 -1.82 -2.81
CA GLY A 197 -7.39 -2.19 -3.65
C GLY A 197 -7.20 -3.69 -3.90
N ILE A 198 -8.13 -4.55 -3.45
CA ILE A 198 -8.05 -6.01 -3.63
C ILE A 198 -7.86 -6.46 -5.09
N ASP A 199 -8.54 -5.83 -6.05
CA ASP A 199 -8.45 -6.20 -7.47
C ASP A 199 -7.02 -6.07 -8.00
N GLN A 200 -6.36 -4.97 -7.63
CA GLN A 200 -4.99 -4.70 -8.01
C GLN A 200 -4.01 -5.60 -7.22
N ALA A 201 -4.26 -5.80 -5.92
CA ALA A 201 -3.43 -6.65 -5.08
C ALA A 201 -3.40 -8.11 -5.55
N LEU A 202 -4.50 -8.60 -6.14
CA LEU A 202 -4.63 -9.99 -6.58
C LEU A 202 -3.96 -10.28 -7.93
N LEU A 203 -3.48 -9.29 -8.68
CA LEU A 203 -2.92 -9.51 -10.03
C LEU A 203 -1.85 -10.62 -10.10
N PRO A 204 -0.85 -10.69 -9.21
CA PRO A 204 0.16 -11.76 -9.27
C PRO A 204 -0.44 -13.16 -9.02
N VAL A 205 -1.43 -13.25 -8.14
CA VAL A 205 -2.12 -14.50 -7.83
C VAL A 205 -2.95 -14.96 -9.02
N ARG A 206 -3.68 -14.03 -9.63
CA ARG A 206 -4.53 -14.25 -10.81
C ARG A 206 -3.74 -14.76 -12.00
N GLU A 207 -2.61 -14.13 -12.27
CA GLU A 207 -1.71 -14.53 -13.36
C GLU A 207 -1.22 -15.96 -13.20
N ALA A 208 -0.79 -16.34 -11.99
CA ALA A 208 -0.23 -17.67 -11.75
C ALA A 208 -1.28 -18.78 -11.62
N CYS A 209 -2.48 -18.47 -11.12
CA CYS A 209 -3.56 -19.44 -10.93
C CYS A 209 -4.60 -19.44 -12.07
N GLY A 210 -4.51 -18.50 -13.01
CA GLY A 210 -5.26 -18.51 -14.28
C GLY A 210 -6.72 -18.07 -14.20
N TRP A 211 -7.06 -17.03 -13.42
CA TRP A 211 -8.44 -16.50 -13.28
C TRP A 211 -8.51 -14.97 -13.19
#